data_AF-A0A7C6V7I2-F1
#
_entry.id   AF-A0A7C6V7I2-F1
#
_cell.length_a   1.000
_cell.length_b   1.000
_cell.length_c   1.000
_cell.angle_alpha   90.00
_cell.angle_beta   90.00
_cell.angle_gamma   90.00
#
_symmetry.space_group_name_H-M   'P 1'
#
loop_
_entity.id
_entity.type
_entity.pdbx_description
1 polymer ?
#
loop_
_entity_poly.entity_id
_entity_poly.type
_entity_poly.pdbx_seq_one_letter_code
_entity_poly.pdbx_strand_id
1 'polypeptide(L)'
;MSVLQTAEKHNLNALAYLRYHLDACAKSGGPPPDLEKFLPWNIPDEIIREYGMARGRDHPANFPLTICDRSLNLCDIELIRQIILSDPTASRVQISREVCQAWSWFKPDGDLKDTSCRVLLLRLHRLGLIALPAPAGQV
;
A
#
# COMPACT_ATOMS: atom_id res chain seq x y z
N MET A 1 2.46 -13.99 14.90
CA MET A 1 2.62 -12.54 14.65
C MET A 1 1.73 -11.81 15.63
N SER A 2 2.22 -10.82 16.38
CA SER A 2 1.45 -10.10 17.41
C SER A 2 0.58 -9.00 16.79
N VAL A 3 -0.38 -8.49 17.56
CA VAL A 3 -1.23 -7.34 17.20
C VAL A 3 -0.37 -6.12 16.87
N LEU A 4 0.70 -5.89 17.64
CA LEU A 4 1.64 -4.78 17.41
C LEU A 4 2.50 -4.98 16.17
N GLN A 5 3.01 -6.19 15.92
CA GLN A 5 3.73 -6.52 14.70
C GLN A 5 2.85 -6.34 13.45
N THR A 6 1.56 -6.64 13.56
CA THR A 6 0.59 -6.41 12.49
C THR A 6 0.38 -4.91 12.27
N ALA A 7 0.21 -4.13 13.34
CA ALA A 7 0.08 -2.68 13.23
C ALA A 7 1.28 -2.04 12.55
N GLU A 8 2.49 -2.40 12.95
CA GLU A 8 3.74 -1.88 12.37
C GLU A 8 3.89 -2.29 10.89
N LYS A 9 3.67 -3.56 10.58
CA LYS A 9 3.71 -4.08 9.19
C LYS A 9 2.72 -3.38 8.27
N HIS A 10 1.58 -2.95 8.80
CA HIS A 10 0.52 -2.29 8.04
C HIS A 10 0.48 -0.77 8.22
N ASN A 11 1.50 -0.19 8.88
CA ASN A 11 1.63 1.25 9.13
C ASN A 11 0.39 1.85 9.83
N LEU A 12 -0.21 1.08 10.74
CA LEU A 12 -1.31 1.52 11.59
C LEU A 12 -0.80 2.30 12.81
N ASN A 13 -1.68 3.11 13.38
CA ASN A 13 -1.47 3.61 14.73
C ASN A 13 -1.55 2.41 15.71
N ALA A 14 -0.39 1.96 16.19
CA ALA A 14 -0.26 0.77 17.03
C ALA A 14 -1.09 0.84 18.32
N LEU A 15 -1.18 2.02 18.94
CA LEU A 15 -1.94 2.21 20.18
C LEU A 15 -3.45 2.15 19.92
N ALA A 16 -3.92 2.78 18.85
CA ALA A 16 -5.34 2.75 18.48
C ALA A 16 -5.79 1.34 18.08
N TYR A 17 -4.96 0.61 17.33
CA TYR A 17 -5.22 -0.77 16.91
C TYR A 17 -5.22 -1.74 18.11
N LEU A 18 -4.26 -1.57 19.04
CA LEU A 18 -4.23 -2.36 20.29
C LEU A 18 -5.48 -2.09 21.14
N ARG A 19 -5.88 -0.82 21.30
CA ARG A 19 -7.07 -0.46 22.08
C ARG A 19 -8.33 -1.11 21.53
N TYR A 20 -8.54 -1.06 20.22
CA TYR A 20 -9.67 -1.73 19.57
C TYR A 20 -9.68 -3.25 19.80
N HIS A 21 -8.52 -3.90 19.70
CA HIS A 21 -8.42 -5.32 19.95
C HIS A 21 -8.71 -5.68 21.41
N LEU A 22 -8.20 -4.92 22.37
CA LEU A 22 -8.42 -5.16 23.80
C LEU A 22 -9.89 -4.92 24.20
N ASP A 23 -10.54 -3.90 23.66
CA ASP A 23 -11.98 -3.65 23.91
C ASP A 23 -12.85 -4.80 23.39
N ALA A 24 -12.49 -5.38 22.25
CA ALA A 24 -13.15 -6.57 21.74
C ALA A 24 -12.94 -7.77 22.66
N CYS A 25 -11.70 -8.00 23.11
CA CYS A 25 -11.39 -9.08 24.06
C CYS A 25 -12.18 -8.93 25.37
N ALA A 26 -12.32 -7.71 25.88
CA ALA A 26 -13.10 -7.42 27.07
C ALA A 26 -14.59 -7.75 26.86
N LYS A 27 -15.15 -7.43 25.69
CA LYS A 27 -16.55 -7.74 25.32
C LYS A 27 -16.80 -9.24 25.16
N SER A 28 -15.83 -10.00 24.63
CA SER A 28 -15.95 -11.45 24.41
C SER A 28 -15.47 -12.32 25.59
N GLY A 29 -14.93 -11.72 26.66
CA GLY A 29 -14.37 -12.47 27.80
C GLY A 29 -13.11 -13.27 27.45
N GLY A 30 -12.36 -12.83 26.43
CA GLY A 30 -11.22 -13.54 25.84
C GLY A 30 -11.04 -13.14 24.37
N PRO A 31 -10.04 -13.67 23.65
CA PRO A 31 -9.82 -13.35 22.24
C PRO A 31 -11.08 -13.61 21.41
N PRO A 32 -11.49 -12.68 20.53
CA PRO A 32 -12.66 -12.91 19.68
C PRO A 32 -12.43 -14.13 18.77
N PRO A 33 -13.45 -14.97 18.56
CA PRO A 33 -13.31 -16.22 17.79
C PRO A 33 -13.07 -15.99 16.30
N ASP A 34 -13.52 -14.84 15.78
CA ASP A 34 -13.31 -14.39 14.41
C ASP A 34 -12.39 -13.17 14.39
N LEU A 35 -11.20 -13.34 13.82
CA LEU A 35 -10.19 -12.30 13.67
C LEU A 35 -10.28 -11.55 12.35
N GLU A 36 -11.12 -11.99 11.39
CA GLU A 36 -11.17 -11.36 10.06
C GLU A 36 -11.58 -9.90 10.13
N LYS A 37 -12.54 -9.58 11.00
CA LYS A 37 -13.04 -8.20 11.22
C LYS A 37 -11.97 -7.28 11.83
N PHE A 38 -10.96 -7.86 12.47
CA PHE A 38 -9.86 -7.14 13.09
C PHE A 38 -8.68 -6.94 12.14
N LEU A 39 -8.70 -7.55 10.95
CA LEU A 39 -7.65 -7.33 9.97
C LEU A 39 -7.66 -5.86 9.53
N PRO A 40 -6.49 -5.20 9.37
CA PRO A 40 -6.38 -3.77 9.09
C PRO A 40 -7.25 -3.22 7.95
N TRP A 41 -7.58 -4.07 6.98
CA TRP A 41 -8.34 -3.77 5.78
C TRP A 41 -9.83 -4.12 5.84
N ASN A 42 -10.24 -4.84 6.88
CA ASN A 42 -11.65 -5.19 7.14
C ASN A 42 -12.27 -4.30 8.22
N ILE A 43 -11.47 -3.42 8.87
CA ILE A 43 -11.96 -2.50 9.90
C ILE A 43 -12.91 -1.48 9.26
N PRO A 44 -14.18 -1.41 9.69
CA PRO A 44 -15.14 -0.44 9.16
C PRO A 44 -14.70 1.02 9.40
N ASP A 45 -15.04 1.93 8.47
CA ASP A 45 -14.71 3.37 8.58
C ASP A 45 -15.23 4.01 9.88
N GLU A 46 -16.37 3.53 10.40
CA GLU A 46 -16.92 3.97 11.70
C GLU A 46 -15.98 3.66 12.87
N ILE A 47 -15.39 2.46 12.88
CA ILE A 47 -14.43 2.03 13.92
C ILE A 47 -13.11 2.79 13.77
N ILE A 48 -12.64 3.01 12.53
CA ILE A 48 -11.45 3.82 12.27
C ILE A 48 -11.61 5.22 12.88
N ARG A 49 -12.79 5.83 12.70
CA ARG A 49 -13.12 7.14 13.27
C ARG A 49 -13.24 7.11 14.79
N GLU A 50 -13.98 6.16 15.35
CA GLU A 50 -14.18 6.00 16.79
C GLU A 50 -12.84 5.86 17.53
N TYR A 51 -11.95 5.03 17.00
CA TYR A 51 -10.68 4.72 17.64
C TYR A 51 -9.54 5.66 17.25
N GLY A 52 -9.71 6.53 16.25
CA GLY A 52 -8.67 7.40 15.73
C GLY A 52 -7.54 6.63 15.04
N MET A 53 -7.86 5.54 14.35
CA MET A 53 -6.88 4.75 13.60
C MET A 53 -6.53 5.46 12.28
N ALA A 54 -5.30 5.23 11.80
CA ALA A 54 -5.03 5.46 10.39
C ALA A 54 -5.85 4.46 9.56
N ARG A 55 -6.35 4.87 8.39
CA ARG A 55 -6.79 3.88 7.39
C ARG A 55 -5.61 2.96 7.15
N GLY A 56 -5.75 1.69 7.52
CA GLY A 56 -4.76 0.68 7.14
C GLY A 56 -4.51 0.77 5.66
N ARG A 57 -3.26 0.52 5.23
CA ARG A 57 -2.98 0.40 3.79
C ARG A 57 -4.04 -0.49 3.16
N ASP A 58 -4.64 -0.03 2.06
CA ASP A 58 -5.71 -0.71 1.32
C ASP A 58 -5.44 -2.22 1.27
N HIS A 59 -6.50 -3.04 1.39
CA HIS A 59 -6.42 -4.49 1.41
C HIS A 59 -5.41 -5.03 0.38
N PRO A 60 -4.52 -5.96 0.74
CA PRO A 60 -3.77 -6.74 -0.26
C PRO A 60 -4.67 -7.56 -1.21
N ALA A 61 -6.00 -7.45 -1.16
CA ALA A 61 -6.91 -8.06 -2.12
C ALA A 61 -7.95 -7.07 -2.68
N ASN A 62 -7.57 -6.33 -3.71
CA ASN A 62 -8.44 -6.13 -4.87
C ASN A 62 -7.58 -6.31 -6.13
N PHE A 63 -6.74 -7.36 -6.10
CA PHE A 63 -6.01 -7.78 -7.28
C PHE A 63 -6.86 -8.74 -8.10
N PRO A 64 -6.79 -8.68 -9.45
CA PRO A 64 -5.90 -7.80 -10.21
C PRO A 64 -6.35 -6.32 -10.23
N LEU A 65 -5.40 -5.41 -9.98
CA LEU A 65 -5.64 -3.97 -10.08
C LEU A 65 -5.27 -3.51 -11.49
N THR A 66 -6.24 -3.05 -12.26
CA THR A 66 -6.00 -2.60 -13.64
C THR A 66 -5.82 -1.08 -13.71
N ILE A 67 -4.66 -0.64 -14.19
CA ILE A 67 -4.33 0.79 -14.42
C ILE A 67 -3.61 0.93 -15.75
N CYS A 68 -4.06 1.87 -16.60
CA CYS A 68 -3.46 2.12 -17.93
C CYS A 68 -3.28 0.82 -18.75
N ASP A 69 -4.32 -0.01 -18.78
CA ASP A 69 -4.36 -1.31 -19.46
C ASP A 69 -3.34 -2.34 -18.97
N ARG A 70 -2.77 -2.13 -17.78
CA ARG A 70 -1.89 -3.08 -17.10
C ARG A 70 -2.61 -3.67 -15.89
N SER A 71 -2.77 -4.98 -15.88
CA SER A 71 -3.22 -5.75 -14.72
C SER A 71 -2.04 -6.00 -13.78
N LEU A 72 -2.12 -5.48 -12.56
CA LEU A 72 -1.11 -5.64 -11.53
C LEU A 72 -1.54 -6.74 -10.55
N ASN A 73 -0.58 -7.46 -9.99
CA ASN A 73 -0.75 -8.34 -8.84
C ASN A 73 0.15 -7.90 -7.67
N LEU A 74 0.16 -8.66 -6.57
CA LEU A 74 0.99 -8.36 -5.41
C LEU A 74 2.50 -8.36 -5.71
N CYS A 75 2.99 -9.30 -6.53
CA CYS A 75 4.39 -9.36 -6.93
C CYS A 75 4.81 -8.11 -7.71
N ASP A 76 3.93 -7.56 -8.56
CA ASP A 76 4.18 -6.30 -9.25
C ASP A 76 4.33 -5.13 -8.27
N ILE A 77 3.51 -5.08 -7.22
CA ILE A 77 3.63 -4.04 -6.18
C ILE A 77 4.93 -4.19 -5.40
N GLU A 78 5.31 -5.41 -5.03
CA GLU A 78 6.58 -5.67 -4.34
C GLU A 78 7.78 -5.31 -5.20
N LEU A 79 7.76 -5.59 -6.50
CA LEU A 79 8.81 -5.18 -7.43
C LEU A 79 8.98 -3.66 -7.44
N ILE A 80 7.87 -2.90 -7.54
CA ILE A 80 7.92 -1.44 -7.52
C ILE A 80 8.49 -0.95 -6.18
N ARG A 81 8.10 -1.57 -5.06
CA ARG A 81 8.65 -1.22 -3.73
C ARG A 81 10.16 -1.46 -3.68
N GLN A 82 10.65 -2.57 -4.21
CA GLN A 82 12.08 -2.87 -4.28
C GLN A 82 12.83 -1.83 -5.11
N ILE A 83 12.29 -1.44 -6.27
CA ILE A 83 12.85 -0.38 -7.13
C ILE A 83 12.91 0.97 -6.39
N ILE A 84 11.90 1.31 -5.60
CA ILE A 84 11.90 2.56 -4.83
C ILE A 84 12.93 2.50 -3.68
N LEU A 85 13.09 1.34 -3.05
CA LEU A 85 13.99 1.15 -1.91
C LEU A 85 15.46 0.98 -2.31
N SER A 86 15.73 0.55 -3.54
CA SER A 86 17.11 0.37 -4.05
C SER A 86 17.86 1.68 -4.18
N ASP A 87 17.16 2.76 -4.53
CA ASP A 87 17.72 4.13 -4.57
C ASP A 87 16.73 5.14 -3.98
N PRO A 88 16.84 5.46 -2.68
CA PRO A 88 16.00 6.48 -2.03
C PRO A 88 16.19 7.90 -2.59
N THR A 89 17.26 8.16 -3.34
CA THR A 89 17.54 9.46 -3.98
C THR A 89 16.98 9.55 -5.39
N ALA A 90 16.47 8.44 -5.93
CA ALA A 90 15.90 8.38 -7.26
C ALA A 90 14.70 9.33 -7.39
N SER A 91 14.71 10.12 -8.46
CA SER A 91 13.55 10.91 -8.85
C SER A 91 12.41 10.01 -9.32
N ARG A 92 11.17 10.53 -9.27
CA ARG A 92 10.00 9.83 -9.83
C ARG A 92 10.17 9.46 -11.31
N VAL A 93 11.03 10.16 -12.05
CA VAL A 93 11.35 9.89 -13.46
C VAL A 93 12.26 8.67 -13.60
N GLN A 94 13.25 8.54 -12.72
CA GLN A 94 14.13 7.37 -12.70
C GLN A 94 13.33 6.12 -12.33
N ILE A 95 12.50 6.22 -11.29
CA ILE A 95 11.62 5.12 -10.85
C ILE A 95 10.70 4.66 -11.99
N SER A 96 10.05 5.58 -12.72
CA SER A 96 9.16 5.18 -13.82
C SER A 96 9.88 4.49 -14.97
N ARG A 97 11.10 4.92 -15.29
CA ARG A 97 11.93 4.27 -16.32
C ARG A 97 12.38 2.88 -15.91
N GLU A 98 12.85 2.73 -14.67
CA GLU A 98 13.29 1.43 -14.14
C GLU A 98 12.13 0.44 -14.06
N VAL A 99 10.96 0.88 -13.60
CA VAL A 99 9.74 0.06 -13.60
C VAL A 99 9.34 -0.33 -15.02
N CYS A 100 9.36 0.60 -15.99
CA CYS A 100 9.10 0.25 -17.39
C CYS A 100 10.11 -0.77 -17.95
N GLN A 101 11.39 -0.65 -17.61
CA GLN A 101 12.43 -1.59 -18.04
C GLN A 101 12.26 -2.98 -17.41
N ALA A 102 12.06 -3.04 -16.10
CA ALA A 102 11.85 -4.29 -15.37
C ALA A 102 10.64 -5.07 -15.90
N TRP A 103 9.62 -4.36 -16.37
CA TRP A 103 8.42 -4.93 -16.95
C TRP A 103 8.46 -5.10 -18.47
N SER A 104 9.54 -4.72 -19.14
CA SER A 104 9.61 -4.64 -20.60
C SER A 104 8.41 -3.92 -21.22
N TRP A 105 8.00 -2.80 -20.61
CA TRP A 105 6.77 -2.09 -20.96
C TRP A 105 7.02 -0.97 -21.96
N PHE A 106 6.93 -1.33 -23.24
CA PHE A 106 7.23 -0.46 -24.38
C PHE A 106 5.98 -0.07 -25.18
N LYS A 107 6.09 1.02 -25.94
CA LYS A 107 5.18 1.43 -27.02
C LYS A 107 5.46 0.61 -28.28
N PRO A 108 4.55 0.61 -29.28
CA PRO A 108 4.80 -0.02 -30.57
C PRO A 108 6.11 0.47 -31.23
N ASP A 109 6.47 1.73 -30.99
CA ASP A 109 7.66 2.38 -31.58
C ASP A 109 8.97 2.06 -30.83
N GLY A 110 8.93 1.21 -29.79
CA GLY A 110 10.12 0.79 -29.02
C GLY A 110 10.47 1.69 -27.81
N ASP A 111 9.85 2.86 -27.68
CA ASP A 111 10.02 3.72 -26.51
C ASP A 111 9.34 3.16 -25.25
N LEU A 112 9.87 3.48 -24.06
CA LEU A 112 9.22 3.13 -22.79
C LEU A 112 7.84 3.79 -22.66
N LYS A 113 6.87 3.08 -22.07
CA LYS A 113 5.57 3.64 -21.66
C LYS A 113 5.67 4.52 -20.39
N ASP A 114 6.64 5.43 -20.36
CA ASP A 114 6.95 6.28 -19.20
C ASP A 114 5.73 7.07 -18.69
N THR A 115 4.99 7.73 -19.59
CA THR A 115 3.80 8.49 -19.22
C THR A 115 2.73 7.62 -18.54
N SER A 116 2.43 6.45 -19.12
CA SER A 116 1.48 5.50 -18.53
C SER A 116 1.98 4.96 -17.19
N CYS A 117 3.28 4.67 -17.08
CA CYS A 117 3.88 4.22 -15.84
C CYS A 117 3.82 5.29 -14.74
N ARG A 118 4.06 6.55 -15.07
CA ARG A 118 3.93 7.65 -14.10
C ARG A 118 2.50 7.81 -13.59
N VAL A 119 1.50 7.70 -14.46
CA VAL A 119 0.08 7.68 -14.05
C VAL A 119 -0.21 6.50 -13.13
N LEU A 120 0.28 5.31 -13.49
CA LEU A 120 0.15 4.09 -12.70
C LEU A 120 0.77 4.26 -11.30
N LEU A 121 2.03 4.70 -11.22
CA LEU A 121 2.74 4.90 -9.95
C LEU A 121 2.06 5.95 -9.07
N LEU A 122 1.57 7.06 -9.65
CA LEU A 122 0.82 8.07 -8.90
C LEU A 122 -0.49 7.51 -8.35
N ARG A 123 -1.20 6.68 -9.11
CA ARG A 123 -2.43 6.04 -8.64
C ARG A 123 -2.16 5.04 -7.52
N LEU A 124 -1.12 4.21 -7.65
CA LEU A 124 -0.67 3.31 -6.59
C LEU A 124 -0.28 4.07 -5.32
N HIS A 125 0.38 5.22 -5.46
CA HIS A 125 0.74 6.07 -4.32
C HIS A 125 -0.48 6.67 -3.62
N ARG A 126 -1.49 7.12 -4.38
CA ARG A 126 -2.76 7.62 -3.83
C ARG A 126 -3.59 6.52 -3.13
N LEU A 127 -3.48 5.28 -3.58
CA LEU A 127 -4.04 4.09 -2.93
C LEU A 127 -3.19 3.62 -1.72
N GLY A 128 -2.10 4.31 -1.38
CA GLY A 128 -1.22 3.90 -0.28
C GLY A 128 -0.49 2.57 -0.51
N LEU A 129 -0.53 2.01 -1.72
CA LEU A 129 0.12 0.74 -2.06
C LEU A 129 1.64 0.90 -2.20
N ILE A 130 2.13 2.09 -2.57
CA ILE A 130 3.56 2.44 -2.63
C ILE A 130 3.79 3.86 -2.08
N ALA A 131 5.00 4.17 -1.66
CA ALA A 131 5.41 5.52 -1.26
C ALA A 131 6.37 6.08 -2.30
N LEU A 132 5.95 7.08 -3.07
CA LEU A 132 6.83 7.78 -4.01
C LEU A 132 7.63 8.88 -3.29
N PRO A 133 8.87 9.17 -3.74
CA PRO A 133 9.66 10.27 -3.19
C PRO A 133 8.96 11.62 -3.42
N ALA A 134 9.36 12.64 -2.66
CA ALA A 134 8.82 13.99 -2.80
C ALA A 134 9.00 14.52 -4.25
N PRO A 135 8.11 15.39 -4.73
CA PRO A 135 8.32 16.04 -6.02
C PRO A 135 9.61 16.87 -5.97
N ALA A 136 10.43 16.79 -7.01
CA ALA A 136 11.58 17.67 -7.18
C ALA A 136 11.07 19.10 -7.48
N GLY A 137 10.80 19.89 -6.44
CA GLY A 137 10.28 21.25 -6.59
C GLY A 137 9.49 21.85 -5.42
N GLN A 138 9.61 21.33 -4.20
CA GLN A 138 9.09 22.02 -3.02
C GLN A 138 10.23 22.31 -2.04
N VAL A 139 10.82 23.50 -2.20
CA VAL A 139 11.48 24.29 -1.16
C VAL A 139 10.79 25.65 -1.15
#